data_AF-A0A932LCS7-F1
#
_entry.id   AF-A0A932LCS7-F1
#
_cell.length_a   1.000
_cell.length_b   1.000
_cell.length_c   1.000
_cell.angle_alpha   90.00
_cell.angle_beta   90.00
_cell.angle_gamma   90.00
#
_symmetry.space_group_name_H-M   'P 1'
#
loop_
_entity.id
_entity.type
_entity.pdbx_description
1 polymer ?
#
loop_
_entity_poly.entity_id
_entity_poly.type
_entity_poly.pdbx_seq_one_letter_code
_entity_poly.pdbx_strand_id
1 'polypeptide(L)'
;MIALAALIAVVPPLLFDQPFASWIHRSLVLLVIACPCALVISTPVTIVLGLYQAARRGMLIKGGEHLERAGRITAVVFDKTGTLTTGRAEMLAVAPEPGVTEHEVLRIAASLEQASDHPLAQAILAAACERGLELSPVSGFSALRGFGVQGTLHGETYFVGSPRMLEQRSEQLGIVPSIGLYDPERFPAIKEGATLAVVGTRDRILGAIHLADPPRAEGAEAIRELHALGVQPVMMLTGDARPVAAAIAHELGIDEVHAELLPDDKVREVAELAKRVPSLAMVGDGVNDAPALAASHLGIALGSGASDVARETADVVIISPQLARVPELIRLGRRCRRLLAQNIALSLAMKLLVLLLALADLATMWMAVAADVGASLLVISNGMRLVGSQRGTETDEAQRADSGAQRDQPADAPMSGRG
;
A
#
# COMPACT_ATOMS: atom_id res chain seq x y z
N MET A 1 -17.71 32.47 26.74
CA MET A 1 -18.81 33.21 26.08
C MET A 1 -19.97 33.50 27.03
N ILE A 2 -20.55 32.50 27.72
CA ILE A 2 -21.66 32.74 28.67
C ILE A 2 -21.28 33.75 29.77
N ALA A 3 -20.14 33.56 30.44
CA ALA A 3 -19.65 34.49 31.45
C ALA A 3 -19.40 35.91 30.88
N LEU A 4 -18.89 36.02 29.65
CA LEU A 4 -18.65 37.29 28.99
C LEU A 4 -19.96 38.01 28.64
N ALA A 5 -20.97 37.28 28.15
CA ALA A 5 -22.29 37.83 27.87
C ALA A 5 -22.99 38.30 29.16
N ALA A 6 -22.90 37.53 30.25
CA ALA A 6 -23.41 37.93 31.55
C ALA A 6 -22.71 39.19 32.08
N LEU A 7 -21.39 39.29 31.93
CA LEU A 7 -20.63 40.48 32.31
C LEU A 7 -21.09 41.71 31.52
N ILE A 8 -21.25 41.58 30.20
CA ILE A 8 -21.71 42.67 29.32
C ILE A 8 -23.17 43.08 29.62
N ALA A 9 -24.01 42.15 30.06
CA ALA A 9 -25.39 42.45 30.44
C ALA A 9 -25.49 43.23 31.76
N VAL A 10 -24.55 42.99 32.69
CA VAL A 10 -24.67 43.42 34.10
C VAL A 10 -23.74 44.58 34.45
N VAL A 11 -22.48 44.56 34.01
CA VAL A 11 -21.46 45.53 34.44
C VAL A 11 -21.75 46.95 33.95
N PRO A 12 -22.09 47.19 32.66
CA PRO A 12 -22.32 48.56 32.18
C PRO A 12 -23.55 49.23 32.81
N PRO A 13 -24.71 48.55 32.97
CA PRO A 13 -25.85 49.13 33.68
C PRO A 13 -25.58 49.43 35.17
N LEU A 14 -24.84 48.55 35.88
CA LEU A 14 -24.58 48.73 37.31
C LEU A 14 -23.49 49.76 37.64
N LEU A 15 -22.44 49.87 36.81
CA LEU A 15 -21.32 50.78 37.08
C LEU A 15 -21.43 52.14 36.38
N PHE A 16 -22.16 52.23 35.27
CA PHE A 16 -22.21 53.43 34.42
C PHE A 16 -23.63 53.96 34.19
N ASP A 17 -24.62 53.49 34.97
CA ASP A 17 -26.03 53.89 34.94
C ASP A 17 -26.66 53.82 33.53
N GLN A 18 -26.26 52.81 32.76
CA GLN A 18 -26.71 52.60 31.40
C GLN A 18 -28.03 51.81 31.33
N PRO A 19 -28.81 51.92 30.23
CA PRO A 19 -30.10 51.23 30.12
C PRO A 19 -29.95 49.71 30.06
N PHE A 20 -30.50 48.98 31.04
CA PHE A 20 -30.48 47.50 31.09
C PHE A 20 -30.97 46.85 29.80
N ALA A 21 -32.06 47.34 29.21
CA ALA A 21 -32.63 46.75 27.99
C ALA A 21 -31.63 46.70 26.82
N SER A 22 -30.81 47.76 26.66
CA SER A 22 -29.82 47.84 25.58
C SER A 22 -28.66 46.85 25.77
N TRP A 23 -28.16 46.70 26.99
CA TRP A 23 -27.06 45.81 27.33
C TRP A 23 -27.49 44.34 27.40
N ILE A 24 -28.73 44.07 27.82
CA ILE A 24 -29.36 42.75 27.69
C ILE A 24 -29.47 42.37 26.21
N HIS A 25 -29.98 43.26 25.34
CA HIS A 25 -30.05 43.01 23.90
C HIS A 25 -28.66 42.71 23.30
N ARG A 26 -27.63 43.51 23.63
CA ARG A 26 -26.25 43.27 23.19
C ARG A 26 -25.70 41.93 23.68
N SER A 27 -26.01 41.54 24.92
CA SER A 27 -25.61 40.23 25.47
C SER A 27 -26.28 39.06 24.73
N LEU A 28 -27.55 39.21 24.34
CA LEU A 28 -28.27 38.19 23.56
C LEU A 28 -27.69 38.07 22.15
N VAL A 29 -27.39 39.18 21.49
CA VAL A 29 -26.71 39.19 20.18
C VAL A 29 -25.35 38.49 20.29
N LEU A 30 -24.57 38.75 21.33
CA LEU A 30 -23.28 38.09 21.56
C LEU A 30 -23.40 36.58 21.79
N LEU A 31 -24.45 36.13 22.50
CA LEU A 31 -24.73 34.71 22.68
C LEU A 31 -25.07 34.01 21.36
N VAL A 32 -25.83 34.67 20.47
CA VAL A 32 -26.15 34.13 19.14
C VAL A 32 -24.88 34.00 18.29
N ILE A 33 -24.03 35.03 18.27
CA ILE A 33 -22.73 35.02 17.56
C ILE A 33 -21.81 33.90 18.07
N ALA A 34 -21.98 33.51 19.33
CA ALA A 34 -21.18 32.44 19.91
C ALA A 34 -21.45 31.06 19.28
N CYS A 35 -22.62 30.78 18.65
CA CYS A 35 -22.87 29.46 18.02
C CYS A 35 -21.78 29.14 16.99
N PRO A 36 -21.03 28.05 17.14
CA PRO A 36 -20.06 27.60 16.14
C PRO A 36 -20.71 26.69 15.10
N CYS A 37 -21.89 27.07 14.59
CA CYS A 37 -22.67 26.20 13.72
C CYS A 37 -21.88 25.80 12.45
N ALA A 38 -21.21 26.75 11.77
CA ALA A 38 -20.35 26.46 10.61
C ALA A 38 -19.13 25.58 10.94
N LEU A 39 -18.49 25.84 12.09
CA LEU A 39 -17.30 25.10 12.54
C LEU A 39 -17.64 23.64 12.88
N VAL A 40 -18.79 23.42 13.54
CA VAL A 40 -19.26 22.09 13.95
C VAL A 40 -19.59 21.23 12.73
N ILE A 41 -20.22 21.81 11.70
CA ILE A 41 -20.62 21.09 10.48
C ILE A 41 -19.43 20.85 9.53
N SER A 42 -18.43 21.73 9.55
CA SER A 42 -17.26 21.67 8.65
C SER A 42 -16.59 20.30 8.59
N THR A 43 -16.24 19.76 9.76
CA THR A 43 -15.41 18.56 9.86
C THR A 43 -16.14 17.31 9.37
N PRO A 44 -17.37 16.98 9.85
CA PRO A 44 -18.12 15.83 9.35
C PRO A 44 -18.35 15.88 7.84
N VAL A 45 -18.74 17.03 7.28
CA VAL A 45 -18.99 17.16 5.83
C VAL A 45 -17.71 16.92 5.03
N THR A 46 -16.60 17.55 5.42
CA THR A 46 -15.33 17.42 4.69
C THR A 46 -14.79 15.98 4.75
N ILE A 47 -14.90 15.33 5.92
CA ILE A 47 -14.51 13.93 6.11
C ILE A 47 -15.37 13.01 5.25
N VAL A 48 -16.70 13.13 5.28
CA VAL A 48 -17.59 12.28 4.49
C VAL A 48 -17.30 12.41 2.99
N LEU A 49 -17.07 13.63 2.50
CA LEU A 49 -16.69 13.86 1.11
C LEU A 49 -15.31 13.26 0.76
N GLY A 50 -14.37 13.31 1.71
CA GLY A 50 -13.06 12.67 1.55
C GLY A 50 -13.14 11.14 1.51
N LEU A 51 -13.93 10.53 2.41
CA LEU A 51 -14.19 9.09 2.42
C LEU A 51 -14.91 8.65 1.14
N TYR A 52 -15.90 9.42 0.69
CA TYR A 52 -16.58 9.17 -0.57
C TYR A 52 -15.62 9.17 -1.76
N GLN A 53 -14.69 10.14 -1.82
CA GLN A 53 -13.69 10.20 -2.88
C GLN A 53 -12.66 9.06 -2.80
N ALA A 54 -12.27 8.66 -1.59
CA ALA A 54 -11.41 7.50 -1.40
C ALA A 54 -12.09 6.23 -1.92
N ALA A 55 -13.34 6.00 -1.52
CA ALA A 55 -14.12 4.83 -1.93
C ALA A 55 -14.29 4.76 -3.46
N ARG A 56 -14.56 5.89 -4.12
CA ARG A 56 -14.64 5.98 -5.59
C ARG A 56 -13.34 5.62 -6.31
N ARG A 57 -12.20 5.74 -5.62
CA ARG A 57 -10.86 5.39 -6.13
C ARG A 57 -10.40 4.01 -5.67
N GLY A 58 -11.32 3.21 -5.12
CA GLY A 58 -11.02 1.86 -4.64
C GLY A 58 -10.24 1.83 -3.31
N MET A 59 -10.22 2.92 -2.55
CA MET A 59 -9.59 3.01 -1.23
C MET A 59 -10.69 3.05 -0.15
N LEU A 60 -10.81 1.98 0.61
CA LEU A 60 -11.78 1.85 1.70
C LEU A 60 -11.10 2.24 3.01
N ILE A 61 -11.60 3.30 3.64
CA ILE A 61 -11.05 3.84 4.89
C ILE A 61 -12.10 3.60 5.99
N LYS A 62 -11.72 2.95 7.10
CA LYS A 62 -12.67 2.58 8.17
C LYS A 62 -13.32 3.76 8.88
N GLY A 63 -12.69 4.93 8.86
CA GLY A 63 -13.15 6.10 9.60
C GLY A 63 -12.41 7.37 9.23
N GLY A 64 -13.01 8.51 9.60
CA GLY A 64 -12.46 9.83 9.30
C GLY A 64 -11.09 10.09 9.95
N GLU A 65 -10.85 9.51 11.11
CA GLU A 65 -9.56 9.64 11.79
C GLU A 65 -8.39 9.07 10.97
N HIS A 66 -8.61 7.96 10.27
CA HIS A 66 -7.57 7.31 9.45
C HIS A 66 -7.28 8.13 8.20
N LEU A 67 -8.31 8.75 7.59
CA LEU A 67 -8.13 9.72 6.52
C LEU A 67 -7.32 10.94 6.97
N GLU A 68 -7.56 11.44 8.19
CA GLU A 68 -6.78 12.52 8.77
C GLU A 68 -5.33 12.12 9.08
N ARG A 69 -5.13 10.90 9.60
CA ARG A 69 -3.80 10.33 9.86
C ARG A 69 -3.02 10.14 8.56
N ALA A 70 -3.66 9.67 7.49
CA ALA A 70 -3.05 9.58 6.15
C ALA A 70 -2.47 10.93 5.68
N GLY A 71 -3.14 12.04 6.03
CA GLY A 71 -2.65 13.38 5.72
C GLY A 71 -1.49 13.87 6.59
N ARG A 72 -1.13 13.17 7.67
CA ARG A 72 -0.01 13.48 8.58
C ARG A 72 1.21 12.60 8.35
N ILE A 73 1.10 11.55 7.53
CA ILE A 73 2.19 10.59 7.32
C ILE A 73 3.47 11.29 6.85
N THR A 74 4.55 10.98 7.57
CA THR A 74 5.91 11.49 7.32
C THR A 74 6.87 10.39 6.91
N ALA A 75 6.58 9.13 7.24
CA ALA A 75 7.38 7.98 6.83
C ALA A 75 6.48 6.79 6.51
N VAL A 76 6.94 5.93 5.61
CA VAL A 76 6.22 4.72 5.21
C VAL A 76 7.17 3.55 5.31
N VAL A 77 6.68 2.44 5.86
CA VAL A 77 7.36 1.15 5.84
C VAL A 77 6.52 0.18 5.02
N PHE A 78 7.17 -0.51 4.08
CA PHE A 78 6.56 -1.50 3.20
C PHE A 78 6.99 -2.89 3.62
N ASP A 79 6.05 -3.84 3.60
CA ASP A 79 6.43 -5.24 3.43
C ASP A 79 6.97 -5.47 2.01
N LYS A 80 7.89 -6.43 1.85
CA LYS A 80 8.39 -6.79 0.53
C LYS A 80 7.40 -7.66 -0.23
N THR A 81 7.10 -8.84 0.31
CA THR A 81 6.47 -9.94 -0.44
C THR A 81 4.98 -9.66 -0.66
N GLY A 82 4.52 -9.71 -1.91
CA GLY A 82 3.14 -9.41 -2.27
C GLY A 82 2.76 -7.92 -2.26
N THR A 83 3.59 -7.07 -1.66
CA THR A 83 3.37 -5.63 -1.57
C THR A 83 4.26 -4.86 -2.55
N LEU A 84 5.57 -4.80 -2.31
CA LEU A 84 6.53 -4.20 -3.27
C LEU A 84 6.75 -5.10 -4.48
N THR A 85 6.59 -6.40 -4.29
CA THR A 85 6.63 -7.41 -5.34
C THR A 85 5.23 -7.85 -5.76
N THR A 86 5.14 -8.60 -6.85
CA THR A 86 3.84 -9.03 -7.39
C THR A 86 3.13 -10.05 -6.50
N GLY A 87 3.88 -10.75 -5.63
CA GLY A 87 3.41 -11.86 -4.80
C GLY A 87 3.27 -13.16 -5.59
N ARG A 88 3.76 -13.18 -6.84
CA ARG A 88 3.74 -14.33 -7.72
C ARG A 88 5.17 -14.70 -8.02
N ALA A 89 5.57 -15.88 -7.57
CA ALA A 89 6.87 -16.42 -7.94
C ALA A 89 6.91 -16.63 -9.46
N GLU A 90 8.03 -16.26 -10.07
CA GLU A 90 8.35 -16.46 -11.47
C GLU A 90 9.68 -17.21 -11.57
N MET A 91 9.78 -18.10 -12.56
CA MET A 91 11.01 -18.83 -12.81
C MET A 91 11.98 -17.97 -13.61
N LEU A 92 13.12 -17.63 -13.02
CA LEU A 92 14.15 -16.82 -13.66
C LEU A 92 15.07 -17.65 -14.55
N ALA A 93 15.55 -18.79 -14.03
CA ALA A 93 16.54 -19.61 -14.71
C ALA A 93 16.51 -21.07 -14.25
N VAL A 94 17.05 -21.95 -15.10
CA VAL A 94 17.31 -23.35 -14.76
C VAL A 94 18.82 -23.57 -14.84
N ALA A 95 19.41 -24.10 -13.78
CA ALA A 95 20.82 -24.41 -13.66
C ALA A 95 21.02 -25.94 -13.66
N PRO A 96 21.26 -26.58 -14.82
CA PRO A 96 21.47 -28.01 -14.89
C PRO A 96 22.90 -28.40 -14.48
N GLU A 97 23.03 -29.59 -13.88
CA GLU A 97 24.34 -30.24 -13.69
C GLU A 97 24.91 -30.75 -15.03
N PRO A 98 26.24 -30.94 -15.16
CA PRO A 98 26.84 -31.45 -16.38
C PRO A 98 26.24 -32.78 -16.81
N GLY A 99 25.82 -32.86 -18.08
CA GLY A 99 25.19 -34.05 -18.64
C GLY A 99 23.67 -34.13 -18.48
N VAL A 100 23.04 -33.12 -17.86
CA VAL A 100 21.58 -32.96 -17.79
C VAL A 100 21.17 -31.72 -18.59
N THR A 101 20.00 -31.76 -19.23
CA THR A 101 19.47 -30.60 -19.96
C THR A 101 18.53 -29.76 -19.09
N GLU A 102 18.41 -28.46 -19.36
CA GLU A 102 17.44 -27.59 -18.67
C GLU A 102 16.00 -28.11 -18.81
N HIS A 103 15.65 -28.63 -19.98
CA HIS A 103 14.31 -29.18 -20.25
C HIS A 103 14.03 -30.40 -19.38
N GLU A 104 15.05 -31.23 -19.13
CA GLU A 104 14.91 -32.41 -18.28
C GLU A 104 14.71 -32.03 -16.81
N VAL A 105 15.52 -31.10 -16.29
CA VAL A 105 15.37 -30.57 -14.92
C VAL A 105 13.98 -29.98 -14.71
N LEU A 106 13.54 -29.11 -15.63
CA LEU A 106 12.24 -28.45 -15.54
C LEU A 106 11.08 -29.44 -15.68
N ARG A 107 11.15 -30.40 -16.61
CA ARG A 107 10.11 -31.42 -16.80
C ARG A 107 9.94 -32.28 -15.55
N ILE A 108 11.04 -32.71 -14.93
CA ILE A 108 11.00 -33.50 -13.70
C ILE A 108 10.39 -32.69 -12.55
N ALA A 109 10.85 -31.46 -12.37
CA ALA A 109 10.35 -30.59 -11.30
C ALA A 109 8.86 -30.30 -11.47
N ALA A 110 8.44 -29.85 -12.66
CA ALA A 110 7.05 -29.58 -12.97
C ALA A 110 6.19 -30.84 -12.82
N SER A 111 6.70 -32.01 -13.22
CA SER A 111 5.94 -33.26 -13.08
C SER A 111 5.66 -33.58 -11.61
N LEU A 112 6.65 -33.43 -10.72
CA LEU A 112 6.51 -33.63 -9.28
C LEU A 112 5.60 -32.61 -8.60
N GLU A 113 5.64 -31.36 -9.05
CA GLU A 113 4.91 -30.24 -8.46
C GLU A 113 3.42 -30.16 -8.89
N GLN A 114 2.96 -31.02 -9.81
CA GLN A 114 1.54 -31.09 -10.22
C GLN A 114 0.56 -31.29 -9.07
N ALA A 115 0.98 -31.93 -7.98
CA ALA A 115 0.15 -32.22 -6.82
C ALA A 115 0.33 -31.21 -5.66
N SER A 116 1.05 -30.11 -5.89
CA SER A 116 1.44 -29.13 -4.89
C SER A 116 0.73 -27.79 -5.11
N ASP A 117 0.07 -27.29 -4.07
CA ASP A 117 -0.59 -25.97 -4.10
C ASP A 117 0.38 -24.82 -3.78
N HIS A 118 1.69 -25.08 -3.66
CA HIS A 118 2.66 -24.07 -3.25
C HIS A 118 2.88 -23.02 -4.36
N PRO A 119 3.03 -21.71 -4.05
CA PRO A 119 3.27 -20.68 -5.06
C PRO A 119 4.49 -20.95 -5.97
N LEU A 120 5.57 -21.50 -5.40
CA LEU A 120 6.75 -21.94 -6.17
C LEU A 120 6.43 -23.09 -7.14
N ALA A 121 5.54 -24.01 -6.76
CA ALA A 121 5.09 -25.11 -7.61
C ALA A 121 4.35 -24.58 -8.84
N GLN A 122 3.46 -23.62 -8.62
CA GLN A 122 2.71 -22.95 -9.69
C GLN A 122 3.63 -22.23 -10.67
N ALA A 123 4.69 -21.57 -10.18
CA ALA A 123 5.69 -20.92 -11.03
C ALA A 123 6.45 -21.92 -11.93
N ILE A 124 6.86 -23.06 -11.38
CA ILE A 124 7.52 -24.13 -12.13
C ILE A 124 6.57 -24.73 -13.18
N LEU A 125 5.31 -24.98 -12.82
CA LEU A 125 4.28 -25.49 -13.73
C LEU A 125 3.98 -24.52 -14.87
N ALA A 126 3.84 -23.22 -14.57
CA ALA A 126 3.60 -22.19 -15.57
C ALA A 126 4.75 -22.14 -16.58
N ALA A 127 5.99 -22.12 -16.10
CA ALA A 127 7.18 -22.13 -16.96
C ALA A 127 7.30 -23.39 -17.82
N ALA A 128 6.92 -24.56 -17.29
CA ALA A 128 6.89 -25.79 -18.08
C ALA A 128 5.81 -25.77 -19.16
N CYS A 129 4.64 -25.19 -18.87
CA CYS A 129 3.56 -25.01 -19.83
C CYS A 129 3.94 -24.04 -20.95
N GLU A 130 4.54 -22.90 -20.62
CA GLU A 130 5.04 -21.92 -21.61
C GLU A 130 6.07 -22.51 -22.57
N ARG A 131 6.90 -23.45 -22.08
CA ARG A 131 7.89 -24.17 -22.89
C ARG A 131 7.32 -25.41 -23.61
N GLY A 132 6.01 -25.67 -23.49
CA GLY A 132 5.34 -26.78 -24.15
C GLY A 132 5.82 -28.16 -23.69
N LEU A 133 6.25 -28.31 -22.44
CA LEU A 133 6.75 -29.57 -21.91
C LEU A 133 5.61 -30.54 -21.59
N GLU A 134 5.71 -31.76 -22.10
CA GLU A 134 4.82 -32.86 -21.69
C GLU A 134 5.22 -33.38 -20.30
N LEU A 135 4.31 -33.21 -19.33
CA LEU A 135 4.52 -33.66 -17.97
C LEU A 135 4.29 -35.17 -17.85
N SER A 136 5.06 -35.79 -16.97
CA SER A 136 5.02 -37.24 -16.75
C SER A 136 4.17 -37.59 -15.52
N PRO A 137 3.45 -38.73 -15.54
CA PRO A 137 2.65 -39.15 -14.40
C PRO A 137 3.54 -39.51 -13.21
N VAL A 138 3.23 -38.96 -12.04
CA VAL A 138 3.96 -39.22 -10.79
C VAL A 138 3.22 -40.23 -9.94
N SER A 139 3.96 -41.19 -9.39
CA SER A 139 3.44 -42.17 -8.42
C SER A 139 4.13 -42.00 -7.06
N GLY A 140 3.42 -42.30 -5.97
CA GLY A 140 3.98 -42.21 -4.62
C GLY A 140 4.40 -40.79 -4.19
N PHE A 141 3.63 -39.77 -4.60
CA PHE A 141 3.86 -38.39 -4.19
C PHE A 141 3.86 -38.26 -2.65
N SER A 142 4.85 -37.55 -2.12
CA SER A 142 5.00 -37.30 -0.70
C SER A 142 5.56 -35.89 -0.47
N ALA A 143 4.81 -35.07 0.26
CA ALA A 143 5.25 -33.75 0.70
C ALA A 143 6.09 -33.87 1.99
N LEU A 144 7.35 -33.44 1.91
CA LEU A 144 8.29 -33.38 3.03
C LEU A 144 8.20 -31.98 3.65
N ARG A 145 7.46 -31.85 4.75
CA ARG A 145 7.25 -30.55 5.43
C ARG A 145 8.58 -29.84 5.70
N GLY A 146 8.73 -28.63 5.15
CA GLY A 146 9.91 -27.78 5.35
C GLY A 146 11.13 -28.14 4.49
N PHE A 147 11.04 -29.20 3.66
CA PHE A 147 12.16 -29.64 2.81
C PHE A 147 11.81 -29.64 1.33
N GLY A 148 10.60 -30.05 0.93
CA GLY A 148 10.20 -30.12 -0.47
C GLY A 148 9.17 -31.22 -0.77
N VAL A 149 9.18 -31.72 -1.99
CA VAL A 149 8.34 -32.82 -2.47
C VAL A 149 9.19 -33.93 -3.07
N GLN A 150 8.70 -35.17 -3.00
CA GLN A 150 9.30 -36.32 -3.67
C GLN A 150 8.25 -37.18 -4.35
N GLY A 151 8.67 -37.93 -5.37
CA GLY A 151 7.79 -38.83 -6.11
C GLY A 151 8.57 -39.74 -7.05
N THR A 152 7.89 -40.73 -7.61
CA THR A 152 8.51 -41.70 -8.51
C THR A 152 8.02 -41.46 -9.94
N LEU A 153 8.98 -41.27 -10.85
CA LEU A 153 8.80 -41.07 -12.29
C LEU A 153 9.52 -42.21 -13.00
N HIS A 154 8.81 -42.95 -13.87
CA HIS A 154 9.38 -44.07 -14.63
C HIS A 154 10.17 -45.11 -13.79
N GLY A 155 9.78 -45.32 -12.53
CA GLY A 155 10.43 -46.28 -11.62
C GLY A 155 11.62 -45.74 -10.82
N GLU A 156 12.03 -44.49 -11.03
CA GLU A 156 13.09 -43.83 -10.27
C GLU A 156 12.51 -42.74 -9.36
N THR A 157 13.07 -42.59 -8.15
CA THR A 157 12.61 -41.60 -7.17
C THR A 157 13.34 -40.27 -7.36
N TYR A 158 12.56 -39.21 -7.58
CA TYR A 158 13.02 -37.84 -7.73
C TYR A 158 12.52 -36.97 -6.57
N PHE A 159 13.21 -35.86 -6.32
CA PHE A 159 12.80 -34.84 -5.36
C PHE A 159 12.98 -33.43 -5.93
N VAL A 160 12.15 -32.51 -5.45
CA VAL A 160 12.30 -31.05 -5.56
C VAL A 160 12.32 -30.49 -4.16
N GLY A 161 13.32 -29.68 -3.79
CA GLY A 161 13.41 -29.19 -2.43
C GLY A 161 14.25 -27.93 -2.22
N SER A 162 14.19 -27.42 -1.00
CA SER A 162 14.93 -26.23 -0.55
C SER A 162 16.45 -26.47 -0.52
N PRO A 163 17.28 -25.41 -0.44
CA PRO A 163 18.72 -25.52 -0.29
C PRO A 163 19.16 -26.36 0.91
N ARG A 164 18.40 -26.31 2.02
CA ARG A 164 18.67 -27.14 3.20
C ARG A 164 18.54 -28.63 2.90
N MET A 165 17.62 -29.01 2.02
CA MET A 165 17.49 -30.39 1.56
C MET A 165 18.69 -30.79 0.71
N LEU A 166 19.24 -29.88 -0.10
CA LEU A 166 20.49 -30.11 -0.83
C LEU A 166 21.64 -30.35 0.13
N GLU A 167 21.86 -29.49 1.12
CA GLU A 167 22.95 -29.65 2.10
C GLU A 167 22.88 -31.02 2.79
N GLN A 168 21.71 -31.37 3.31
CA GLN A 168 21.48 -32.66 3.97
C GLN A 168 21.73 -33.86 3.04
N ARG A 169 21.27 -33.78 1.79
CA ARG A 169 21.46 -34.86 0.80
C ARG A 169 22.90 -34.94 0.31
N SER A 170 23.56 -33.80 0.14
CA SER A 170 24.96 -33.71 -0.27
C SER A 170 25.87 -34.34 0.78
N GLU A 171 25.62 -34.07 2.07
CA GLU A 171 26.32 -34.71 3.18
C GLU A 171 26.07 -36.23 3.24
N GLN A 172 24.82 -36.67 3.06
CA GLN A 172 24.45 -38.09 3.09
C GLN A 172 25.04 -38.88 1.92
N LEU A 173 25.13 -38.26 0.74
CA LEU A 173 25.58 -38.91 -0.49
C LEU A 173 27.08 -38.76 -0.72
N GLY A 174 27.77 -37.90 0.03
CA GLY A 174 29.16 -37.54 -0.22
C GLY A 174 29.35 -36.84 -1.57
N ILE A 175 28.29 -36.20 -2.09
CA ILE A 175 28.30 -35.51 -3.38
C ILE A 175 28.45 -34.03 -3.10
N VAL A 176 29.47 -33.41 -3.68
CA VAL A 176 29.61 -31.96 -3.69
C VAL A 176 28.81 -31.45 -4.90
N PRO A 177 27.70 -30.70 -4.71
CA PRO A 177 27.01 -30.07 -5.83
C PRO A 177 28.01 -29.22 -6.62
N SER A 178 27.91 -29.20 -7.95
CA SER A 178 28.85 -28.39 -8.72
C SER A 178 28.69 -26.92 -8.31
N ILE A 179 29.80 -26.21 -8.17
CA ILE A 179 29.85 -24.78 -7.80
C ILE A 179 28.95 -23.94 -8.73
N GLY A 180 28.70 -24.43 -9.96
CA GLY A 180 27.85 -23.79 -10.95
C GLY A 180 26.38 -23.60 -10.55
N LEU A 181 25.82 -24.39 -9.61
CA LEU A 181 24.44 -24.23 -9.14
C LEU A 181 24.20 -22.95 -8.32
N TYR A 182 25.27 -22.40 -7.75
CA TYR A 182 25.25 -21.20 -6.92
C TYR A 182 26.06 -20.06 -7.52
N ASP A 183 26.59 -20.23 -8.73
CA ASP A 183 27.51 -19.29 -9.35
C ASP A 183 26.79 -17.97 -9.69
N PRO A 184 27.05 -16.88 -8.95
CA PRO A 184 26.40 -15.59 -9.16
C PRO A 184 26.85 -14.90 -10.46
N GLU A 185 27.96 -15.34 -11.07
CA GLU A 185 28.41 -14.84 -12.37
C GLU A 185 27.66 -15.53 -13.52
N ARG A 186 27.33 -16.81 -13.35
CA ARG A 186 26.57 -17.59 -14.34
C ARG A 186 25.07 -17.34 -14.24
N PHE A 187 24.55 -17.08 -13.04
CA PHE A 187 23.15 -16.78 -12.78
C PHE A 187 23.04 -15.47 -11.96
N PRO A 188 23.08 -14.30 -12.62
CA PRO A 188 22.99 -13.00 -11.95
C PRO A 188 21.75 -12.86 -11.08
N ALA A 189 20.65 -13.53 -11.47
CA ALA A 189 19.39 -13.69 -10.74
C ALA A 189 19.55 -14.17 -9.28
N ILE A 190 20.63 -14.90 -8.96
CA ILE A 190 20.94 -15.31 -7.58
C ILE A 190 21.22 -14.09 -6.70
N LYS A 191 21.78 -13.00 -7.26
CA LYS A 191 22.02 -11.74 -6.54
C LYS A 191 20.71 -10.98 -6.23
N GLU A 192 19.62 -11.30 -6.91
CA GLU A 192 18.33 -10.59 -6.82
C GLU A 192 17.34 -11.23 -5.83
N GLY A 193 17.74 -12.26 -5.08
CA GLY A 193 16.83 -12.92 -4.13
C GLY A 193 16.11 -14.13 -4.63
N ALA A 194 16.66 -14.77 -5.66
CA ALA A 194 16.10 -16.01 -6.13
C ALA A 194 16.08 -17.07 -5.01
N THR A 195 14.88 -17.59 -4.74
CA THR A 195 14.67 -18.87 -4.07
C THR A 195 15.15 -19.99 -4.98
N LEU A 196 15.99 -20.87 -4.45
CA LEU A 196 16.51 -22.01 -5.19
C LEU A 196 15.68 -23.27 -4.89
N ALA A 197 15.13 -23.89 -5.93
CA ALA A 197 14.50 -25.20 -5.86
C ALA A 197 15.44 -26.24 -6.50
N VAL A 198 15.97 -27.15 -5.70
CA VAL A 198 16.95 -28.16 -6.13
C VAL A 198 16.22 -29.40 -6.61
N VAL A 199 16.64 -29.93 -7.74
CA VAL A 199 16.06 -31.12 -8.38
C VAL A 199 17.10 -32.24 -8.39
N GLY A 200 16.72 -33.42 -7.91
CA GLY A 200 17.63 -34.55 -7.81
C GLY A 200 16.92 -35.90 -7.76
N THR A 201 17.73 -36.96 -7.81
CA THR A 201 17.32 -38.34 -7.52
C THR A 201 17.87 -38.76 -6.17
N ARG A 202 17.61 -39.99 -5.72
CA ARG A 202 18.23 -40.50 -4.49
C ARG A 202 19.76 -40.44 -4.51
N ASP A 203 20.37 -40.56 -5.68
CA ASP A 203 21.81 -40.83 -5.81
C ASP A 203 22.58 -39.71 -6.52
N ARG A 204 21.90 -38.69 -7.05
CA ARG A 204 22.56 -37.55 -7.73
C ARG A 204 21.71 -36.29 -7.75
N ILE A 205 22.36 -35.13 -7.83
CA ILE A 205 21.73 -33.85 -8.14
C ILE A 205 21.66 -33.68 -9.66
N LEU A 206 20.52 -33.22 -10.17
CA LEU A 206 20.30 -33.03 -11.60
C LEU A 206 20.39 -31.56 -11.99
N GLY A 207 20.05 -30.65 -11.08
CA GLY A 207 20.11 -29.23 -11.30
C GLY A 207 19.34 -28.45 -10.23
N ALA A 208 19.19 -27.16 -10.47
CA ALA A 208 18.37 -26.29 -9.66
C ALA A 208 17.55 -25.32 -10.52
N ILE A 209 16.47 -24.82 -9.96
CA ILE A 209 15.58 -23.84 -10.57
C ILE A 209 15.61 -22.59 -9.69
N HIS A 210 15.91 -21.46 -10.32
CA HIS A 210 15.92 -20.16 -9.67
C HIS A 210 14.56 -19.50 -9.85
N LEU A 211 13.93 -19.17 -8.73
CA LEU A 211 12.60 -18.57 -8.67
C LEU A 211 12.70 -17.26 -7.91
N ALA A 212 12.08 -16.19 -8.38
CA ALA A 212 12.00 -14.94 -7.61
C ALA A 212 10.59 -14.38 -7.66
N ASP A 213 10.28 -13.49 -6.71
CA ASP A 213 9.07 -12.68 -6.75
C ASP A 213 9.49 -11.28 -7.25
N PRO A 214 9.23 -10.94 -8.53
CA PRO A 214 9.75 -9.73 -9.13
C PRO A 214 9.13 -8.48 -8.49
N PRO A 215 9.88 -7.37 -8.38
CA PRO A 215 9.33 -6.09 -7.96
C PRO A 215 8.25 -5.63 -8.94
N ARG A 216 7.26 -4.88 -8.43
CA ARG A 216 6.23 -4.25 -9.28
C ARG A 216 6.88 -3.18 -10.17
N ALA A 217 6.50 -3.16 -11.45
CA ALA A 217 7.03 -2.22 -12.43
C ALA A 217 6.81 -0.75 -12.02
N GLU A 218 5.68 -0.45 -11.37
CA GLU A 218 5.35 0.88 -10.86
C GLU A 218 6.03 1.23 -9.51
N GLY A 219 6.76 0.29 -8.90
CA GLY A 219 7.29 0.44 -7.54
C GLY A 219 8.21 1.64 -7.40
N ALA A 220 9.21 1.76 -8.28
CA ALA A 220 10.14 2.88 -8.25
C ALA A 220 9.46 4.24 -8.47
N GLU A 221 8.40 4.30 -9.29
CA GLU A 221 7.62 5.51 -9.50
C GLU A 221 6.81 5.88 -8.26
N ALA A 222 6.15 4.91 -7.63
CA ALA A 222 5.41 5.12 -6.40
C ALA A 222 6.31 5.62 -5.26
N ILE A 223 7.51 5.07 -5.10
CA ILE A 223 8.48 5.55 -4.10
C ILE A 223 8.93 6.99 -4.39
N ARG A 224 9.26 7.31 -5.65
CA ARG A 224 9.58 8.70 -6.05
C ARG A 224 8.44 9.67 -5.74
N GLU A 225 7.19 9.27 -5.98
CA GLU A 225 6.03 10.10 -5.62
C GLU A 225 5.91 10.32 -4.10
N LEU A 226 6.21 9.31 -3.28
CA LEU A 226 6.26 9.46 -1.83
C LEU A 226 7.33 10.45 -1.39
N HIS A 227 8.54 10.35 -1.95
CA HIS A 227 9.62 11.30 -1.71
C HIS A 227 9.26 12.72 -2.17
N ALA A 228 8.59 12.87 -3.31
CA ALA A 228 8.10 14.17 -3.79
C ALA A 228 7.02 14.78 -2.87
N LEU A 229 6.31 13.93 -2.13
CA LEU A 229 5.42 14.35 -1.05
C LEU A 229 6.19 14.64 0.25
N GLY A 230 7.51 14.49 0.32
CA GLY A 230 8.28 14.68 1.56
C GLY A 230 7.97 13.60 2.60
N VAL A 231 7.61 12.40 2.16
CA VAL A 231 7.50 11.21 3.01
C VAL A 231 8.87 10.54 3.01
N GLN A 232 9.65 10.77 4.06
CA GLN A 232 11.00 10.23 4.26
C GLN A 232 11.24 9.98 5.77
N PRO A 233 11.82 8.82 6.14
CA PRO A 233 12.30 7.75 5.26
C PRO A 233 11.18 6.86 4.69
N VAL A 234 11.44 6.26 3.53
CA VAL A 234 10.74 5.10 3.00
C VAL A 234 11.56 3.86 3.34
N MET A 235 10.93 2.92 4.04
CA MET A 235 11.59 1.75 4.63
C MET A 235 11.01 0.46 4.05
N MET A 236 11.80 -0.61 4.04
CA MET A 236 11.36 -1.97 3.66
C MET A 236 11.62 -2.98 4.78
N LEU A 237 10.64 -3.82 5.08
CA LEU A 237 10.77 -5.00 5.94
C LEU A 237 10.74 -6.26 5.10
N THR A 238 11.66 -7.19 5.38
CA THR A 238 11.67 -8.48 4.71
C THR A 238 12.33 -9.56 5.56
N GLY A 239 11.93 -10.81 5.33
CA GLY A 239 12.61 -12.00 5.85
C GLY A 239 13.80 -12.44 4.99
N ASP A 240 13.99 -11.84 3.81
CA ASP A 240 15.07 -12.18 2.90
C ASP A 240 16.44 -11.78 3.46
N ALA A 241 17.49 -12.39 2.91
CA ALA A 241 18.87 -12.06 3.26
C ALA A 241 19.21 -10.60 2.90
N ARG A 242 20.10 -9.96 3.67
CA ARG A 242 20.47 -8.55 3.46
C ARG A 242 20.92 -8.19 2.04
N PRO A 243 21.77 -8.98 1.34
CA PRO A 243 22.23 -8.61 -0.01
C PRO A 243 21.10 -8.49 -1.02
N VAL A 244 20.11 -9.40 -0.91
CA VAL A 244 18.91 -9.45 -1.75
C VAL A 244 18.04 -8.22 -1.50
N ALA A 245 17.75 -7.96 -0.22
CA ALA A 245 16.93 -6.85 0.19
C ALA A 245 17.57 -5.50 -0.23
N ALA A 246 18.89 -5.40 -0.14
CA ALA A 246 19.63 -4.20 -0.57
C ALA A 246 19.57 -3.98 -2.09
N ALA A 247 19.60 -5.04 -2.91
CA ALA A 247 19.47 -4.95 -4.36
C ALA A 247 18.10 -4.38 -4.76
N ILE A 248 17.02 -4.95 -4.21
CA ILE A 248 15.64 -4.49 -4.46
C ILE A 248 15.46 -3.04 -3.97
N ALA A 249 15.99 -2.72 -2.79
CA ALA A 249 15.91 -1.38 -2.24
C ALA A 249 16.61 -0.34 -3.14
N HIS A 250 17.79 -0.69 -3.68
CA HIS A 250 18.50 0.18 -4.61
C HIS A 250 17.73 0.37 -5.92
N GLU A 251 17.14 -0.69 -6.47
CA GLU A 251 16.32 -0.63 -7.69
C GLU A 251 15.08 0.27 -7.51
N LEU A 252 14.40 0.16 -6.37
CA LEU A 252 13.17 0.90 -6.08
C LEU A 252 13.41 2.30 -5.50
N GLY A 253 14.63 2.61 -5.05
CA GLY A 253 14.98 3.88 -4.40
C GLY A 253 14.50 3.97 -2.94
N ILE A 254 14.56 2.87 -2.20
CA ILE A 254 14.17 2.78 -0.79
C ILE A 254 15.32 3.28 0.10
N ASP A 255 15.01 4.06 1.15
CA ASP A 255 15.99 4.74 1.98
C ASP A 255 16.62 3.81 3.04
N GLU A 256 15.82 2.94 3.66
CA GLU A 256 16.28 2.03 4.72
C GLU A 256 15.69 0.62 4.57
N VAL A 257 16.47 -0.39 4.95
CA VAL A 257 16.11 -1.81 4.80
C VAL A 257 16.32 -2.56 6.11
N HIS A 258 15.29 -3.25 6.56
CA HIS A 258 15.34 -4.19 7.67
C HIS A 258 15.07 -5.60 7.11
N ALA A 259 16.15 -6.36 6.97
CA ALA A 259 16.13 -7.70 6.38
C ALA A 259 16.31 -8.79 7.45
N GLU A 260 16.16 -10.05 7.05
CA GLU A 260 16.33 -11.24 7.92
C GLU A 260 15.37 -11.29 9.11
N LEU A 261 14.17 -10.69 8.97
CA LEU A 261 13.16 -10.61 10.01
C LEU A 261 12.23 -11.83 9.99
N LEU A 262 12.01 -12.44 11.16
CA LEU A 262 10.91 -13.37 11.39
C LEU A 262 9.58 -12.59 11.52
N PRO A 263 8.40 -13.25 11.38
CA PRO A 263 7.10 -12.58 11.52
C PRO A 263 6.95 -11.78 12.82
N ASP A 264 7.36 -12.35 13.96
CA ASP A 264 7.30 -11.67 15.27
C ASP A 264 8.28 -10.49 15.34
N ASP A 265 9.44 -10.61 14.68
CA ASP A 265 10.44 -9.55 14.62
C ASP A 265 9.93 -8.37 13.78
N LYS A 266 9.18 -8.61 12.69
CA LYS A 266 8.54 -7.53 11.91
C LYS A 266 7.63 -6.68 12.78
N VAL A 267 6.80 -7.30 13.61
CA VAL A 267 5.88 -6.58 14.51
C VAL A 267 6.65 -5.74 15.51
N ARG A 268 7.70 -6.30 16.12
CA ARG A 268 8.55 -5.58 17.06
C ARG A 268 9.25 -4.39 16.39
N GLU A 269 9.77 -4.59 15.18
CA GLU A 269 10.46 -3.54 14.44
C GLU A 269 9.50 -2.38 14.09
N VAL A 270 8.31 -2.68 13.59
CA VAL A 270 7.28 -1.65 13.33
C VAL A 270 6.90 -0.90 14.61
N ALA A 271 6.73 -1.61 15.73
CA ALA A 271 6.39 -0.98 17.00
C ALA A 271 7.52 -0.05 17.50
N GLU A 272 8.78 -0.43 17.32
CA GLU A 272 9.93 0.43 17.66
C GLU A 272 10.06 1.63 16.72
N LEU A 273 9.84 1.44 15.42
CA LEU A 273 9.80 2.52 14.44
C LEU A 273 8.66 3.50 14.74
N ALA A 274 7.47 3.00 15.12
CA ALA A 274 6.33 3.83 15.50
C ALA A 274 6.60 4.69 16.74
N LYS A 275 7.47 4.26 17.67
CA LYS A 275 7.87 5.11 18.81
C LYS A 275 8.78 6.26 18.39
N ARG A 276 9.62 6.07 17.38
CA ARG A 276 10.61 7.06 16.91
C ARG A 276 10.02 8.01 15.88
N VAL A 277 9.13 7.51 15.03
CA VAL A 277 8.54 8.25 13.93
C VAL A 277 7.07 8.55 14.25
N PRO A 278 6.69 9.81 14.51
CA PRO A 278 5.37 10.18 15.05
C PRO A 278 4.20 9.97 14.07
N SER A 279 4.46 9.70 12.79
CA SER A 279 3.44 9.50 11.76
C SER A 279 3.92 8.48 10.72
N LEU A 280 4.08 7.25 11.20
CA LEU A 280 4.48 6.08 10.41
C LEU A 280 3.26 5.34 9.86
N ALA A 281 3.25 5.07 8.55
CA ALA A 281 2.31 4.13 7.93
C ALA A 281 3.03 2.82 7.59
N MET A 282 2.35 1.68 7.82
CA MET A 282 2.78 0.36 7.34
C MET A 282 1.92 -0.04 6.14
N VAL A 283 2.55 -0.54 5.08
CA VAL A 283 1.87 -1.07 3.89
C VAL A 283 2.19 -2.54 3.74
N GLY A 284 1.16 -3.38 3.62
CA GLY A 284 1.32 -4.84 3.48
C GLY A 284 0.17 -5.47 2.68
N ASP A 285 0.26 -6.78 2.42
CA ASP A 285 -0.81 -7.54 1.76
C ASP A 285 -1.98 -7.86 2.71
N GLY A 286 -1.72 -7.76 4.02
CA GLY A 286 -2.67 -7.98 5.11
C GLY A 286 -2.96 -9.45 5.43
N VAL A 287 -2.37 -10.41 4.73
CA VAL A 287 -2.50 -11.85 5.04
C VAL A 287 -1.50 -12.25 6.11
N ASN A 288 -0.22 -11.91 5.93
CA ASN A 288 0.85 -12.25 6.86
C ASN A 288 1.22 -11.09 7.79
N ASP A 289 0.94 -9.86 7.37
CA ASP A 289 1.41 -8.66 8.06
C ASP A 289 0.33 -7.97 8.90
N ALA A 290 -0.84 -8.59 9.10
CA ALA A 290 -1.93 -8.01 9.91
C ALA A 290 -1.46 -7.52 11.30
N PRO A 291 -0.67 -8.29 12.08
CA PRO A 291 -0.14 -7.80 13.37
C PRO A 291 0.80 -6.60 13.22
N ALA A 292 1.59 -6.55 12.16
CA ALA A 292 2.52 -5.44 11.89
C ALA A 292 1.77 -4.17 11.44
N LEU A 293 0.70 -4.31 10.64
CA LEU A 293 -0.18 -3.22 10.25
C LEU A 293 -0.79 -2.53 11.48
N ALA A 294 -1.28 -3.33 12.44
CA ALA A 294 -1.88 -2.84 13.68
C ALA A 294 -0.88 -2.14 14.63
N ALA A 295 0.41 -2.43 14.53
CA ALA A 295 1.46 -1.81 15.34
C ALA A 295 1.86 -0.40 14.86
N SER A 296 1.44 -0.01 13.64
CA SER A 296 1.73 1.30 13.05
C SER A 296 0.68 2.36 13.41
N HIS A 297 0.91 3.64 13.07
CA HIS A 297 -0.11 4.68 13.28
C HIS A 297 -1.24 4.63 12.25
N LEU A 298 -0.92 4.07 11.07
CA LEU A 298 -1.84 3.87 9.95
C LEU A 298 -1.46 2.59 9.20
N GLY A 299 -2.25 1.54 9.37
CA GLY A 299 -2.09 0.29 8.61
C GLY A 299 -2.82 0.34 7.26
N ILE A 300 -2.10 0.12 6.17
CA ILE A 300 -2.62 0.10 4.80
C ILE A 300 -2.47 -1.31 4.22
N ALA A 301 -3.58 -1.97 3.92
CA ALA A 301 -3.59 -3.24 3.18
C ALA A 301 -3.75 -2.99 1.67
N LEU A 302 -2.96 -3.66 0.83
CA LEU A 302 -2.96 -3.51 -0.63
C LEU A 302 -3.44 -4.80 -1.33
N GLY A 303 -4.36 -4.66 -2.29
CA GLY A 303 -4.77 -5.71 -3.22
C GLY A 303 -6.08 -6.43 -2.89
N SER A 304 -6.59 -7.17 -3.88
CA SER A 304 -7.86 -7.91 -3.85
C SER A 304 -7.83 -9.16 -2.95
N GLY A 305 -6.63 -9.56 -2.52
CA GLY A 305 -6.38 -10.66 -1.59
C GLY A 305 -6.38 -10.25 -0.12
N ALA A 306 -6.80 -9.02 0.21
CA ALA A 306 -7.08 -8.62 1.58
C ALA A 306 -8.18 -9.55 2.14
N SER A 307 -7.74 -10.65 2.76
CA SER A 307 -8.55 -11.62 3.45
C SER A 307 -9.50 -10.90 4.42
N ASP A 308 -10.57 -11.55 4.86
CA ASP A 308 -11.46 -10.94 5.86
C ASP A 308 -10.66 -10.41 7.07
N VAL A 309 -9.57 -11.11 7.43
CA VAL A 309 -8.60 -10.71 8.47
C VAL A 309 -7.86 -9.41 8.12
N ALA A 310 -7.40 -9.22 6.89
CA ALA A 310 -6.76 -7.99 6.44
C ALA A 310 -7.73 -6.81 6.50
N ARG A 311 -8.99 -7.02 6.06
CA ARG A 311 -10.04 -5.99 6.13
C ARG A 311 -10.41 -5.66 7.57
N GLU A 312 -10.37 -6.63 8.46
CA GLU A 312 -10.66 -6.43 9.88
C GLU A 312 -9.51 -5.75 10.64
N THR A 313 -8.27 -5.93 10.20
CA THR A 313 -7.09 -5.40 10.91
C THR A 313 -6.59 -4.06 10.37
N ALA A 314 -6.62 -3.83 9.05
CA ALA A 314 -6.06 -2.62 8.44
C ALA A 314 -6.98 -1.40 8.60
N ASP A 315 -6.41 -0.21 8.79
CA ASP A 315 -7.16 1.05 8.87
C ASP A 315 -7.70 1.49 7.49
N VAL A 316 -6.90 1.20 6.46
CA VAL A 316 -7.18 1.49 5.05
C VAL A 316 -6.95 0.24 4.22
N VAL A 317 -7.89 -0.07 3.33
CA VAL A 317 -7.79 -1.17 2.37
C VAL A 317 -7.85 -0.59 0.96
N ILE A 318 -6.82 -0.83 0.17
CA ILE A 318 -6.75 -0.45 -1.23
C ILE A 318 -7.08 -1.68 -2.08
N ILE A 319 -8.21 -1.66 -2.78
CA ILE A 319 -8.72 -2.82 -3.54
C ILE A 319 -7.80 -3.15 -4.73
N SER A 320 -7.24 -2.13 -5.37
CA SER A 320 -6.29 -2.31 -6.47
C SER A 320 -4.91 -2.69 -5.94
N PRO A 321 -4.17 -3.61 -6.58
CA PRO A 321 -2.80 -3.95 -6.21
C PRO A 321 -1.76 -2.88 -6.59
N GLN A 322 -2.19 -1.72 -7.13
CA GLN A 322 -1.30 -0.66 -7.61
C GLN A 322 -0.68 0.15 -6.44
N LEU A 323 0.65 0.14 -6.35
CA LEU A 323 1.38 0.91 -5.33
C LEU A 323 1.16 2.43 -5.44
N ALA A 324 0.85 2.93 -6.64
CA ALA A 324 0.55 4.35 -6.88
C ALA A 324 -0.63 4.90 -6.05
N ARG A 325 -1.50 4.02 -5.53
CA ARG A 325 -2.61 4.41 -4.66
C ARG A 325 -2.16 4.86 -3.27
N VAL A 326 -0.99 4.44 -2.79
CA VAL A 326 -0.45 4.86 -1.50
C VAL A 326 -0.10 6.37 -1.50
N PRO A 327 0.70 6.90 -2.45
CA PRO A 327 0.88 8.35 -2.61
C PRO A 327 -0.45 9.10 -2.81
N GLU A 328 -1.39 8.52 -3.56
CA GLU A 328 -2.70 9.12 -3.79
C GLU A 328 -3.52 9.28 -2.51
N LEU A 329 -3.53 8.27 -1.65
CA LEU A 329 -4.15 8.32 -0.31
C LEU A 329 -3.58 9.46 0.53
N ILE A 330 -2.24 9.58 0.56
CA ILE A 330 -1.55 10.64 1.32
C ILE A 330 -1.89 12.02 0.75
N ARG A 331 -1.92 12.19 -0.58
CA ARG A 331 -2.37 13.43 -1.24
C ARG A 331 -3.80 13.79 -0.84
N LEU A 332 -4.70 12.81 -0.86
CA LEU A 332 -6.10 13.00 -0.49
C LEU A 332 -6.22 13.43 0.98
N GLY A 333 -5.53 12.74 1.90
CA GLY A 333 -5.50 13.09 3.32
C GLY A 333 -4.96 14.50 3.56
N ARG A 334 -3.87 14.90 2.89
CA ARG A 334 -3.30 16.25 3.00
C ARG A 334 -4.23 17.33 2.45
N ARG A 335 -4.89 17.06 1.32
CA ARG A 335 -5.91 17.96 0.75
C ARG A 335 -7.09 18.13 1.71
N CYS A 336 -7.57 17.03 2.29
CA CYS A 336 -8.62 17.05 3.31
C CYS A 336 -8.19 17.95 4.48
N ARG A 337 -7.02 17.70 5.09
CA ARG A 337 -6.49 18.54 6.18
C ARG A 337 -6.39 20.02 5.83
N ARG A 338 -5.95 20.35 4.62
CA ARG A 338 -5.88 21.75 4.16
C ARG A 338 -7.25 22.39 4.08
N LEU A 339 -8.26 21.66 3.59
CA LEU A 339 -9.64 22.15 3.52
C LEU A 339 -10.26 22.29 4.91
N LEU A 340 -10.02 21.36 5.84
CA LEU A 340 -10.43 21.51 7.23
C LEU A 340 -9.81 22.77 7.85
N ALA A 341 -8.50 22.98 7.67
CA ALA A 341 -7.83 24.17 8.19
C ALA A 341 -8.40 25.47 7.59
N GLN A 342 -8.70 25.49 6.29
CA GLN A 342 -9.36 26.62 5.63
C GLN A 342 -10.76 26.88 6.18
N ASN A 343 -11.56 25.82 6.38
CA ASN A 343 -12.91 25.96 6.90
C ASN A 343 -12.92 26.45 8.35
N ILE A 344 -12.00 25.96 9.18
CA ILE A 344 -11.81 26.42 10.55
C ILE A 344 -11.41 27.91 10.54
N ALA A 345 -10.41 28.28 9.73
CA ALA A 345 -9.97 29.66 9.60
C ALA A 345 -11.09 30.59 9.12
N LEU A 346 -11.85 30.18 8.10
CA LEU A 346 -13.00 30.93 7.57
C LEU A 346 -14.11 31.10 8.62
N SER A 347 -14.42 30.02 9.35
CA SER A 347 -15.44 30.05 10.41
C SER A 347 -15.05 30.98 11.55
N LEU A 348 -13.79 30.93 11.98
CA LEU A 348 -13.26 31.83 13.03
C LEU A 348 -13.18 33.28 12.55
N ALA A 349 -12.75 33.52 11.30
CA ALA A 349 -12.65 34.85 10.73
C ALA A 349 -14.02 35.52 10.61
N MET A 350 -15.04 34.80 10.11
CA MET A 350 -16.40 35.32 10.03
C MET A 350 -16.96 35.65 11.42
N LYS A 351 -16.73 34.77 12.40
CA LYS A 351 -17.14 35.03 13.78
C LYS A 351 -16.48 36.25 14.39
N LEU A 352 -15.19 36.41 14.17
CA LEU A 352 -14.45 37.58 14.63
C LEU A 352 -14.99 38.86 13.98
N LEU A 353 -15.26 38.84 12.68
CA LEU A 353 -15.86 39.96 11.96
C LEU A 353 -17.21 40.37 12.55
N VAL A 354 -18.13 39.41 12.73
CA VAL A 354 -19.47 39.70 13.28
C VAL A 354 -19.36 40.17 14.74
N LEU A 355 -18.44 39.62 15.52
CA LEU A 355 -18.15 40.07 16.88
C LEU A 355 -17.68 41.53 16.92
N LEU A 356 -16.75 41.92 16.04
CA LEU A 356 -16.27 43.30 15.95
C LEU A 356 -17.39 44.26 15.52
N LEU A 357 -18.24 43.85 14.57
CA LEU A 357 -19.42 44.62 14.16
C LEU A 357 -20.43 44.78 15.31
N ALA A 358 -20.61 43.74 16.14
CA ALA A 358 -21.48 43.82 17.32
C ALA A 358 -20.92 44.77 18.39
N LEU A 359 -19.59 44.79 18.59
CA LEU A 359 -18.94 45.74 19.50
C LEU A 359 -19.01 47.18 19.00
N ALA A 360 -19.05 47.38 17.69
CA ALA A 360 -19.25 48.70 17.05
C ALA A 360 -20.73 49.12 16.99
N ASP A 361 -21.65 48.34 17.56
CA ASP A 361 -23.11 48.57 17.52
C ASP A 361 -23.71 48.57 16.09
N LEU A 362 -22.99 47.96 15.14
CA LEU A 362 -23.39 47.82 13.73
C LEU A 362 -24.05 46.47 13.42
N ALA A 363 -23.90 45.47 14.29
CA ALA A 363 -24.50 44.14 14.09
C ALA A 363 -25.83 44.00 14.81
N THR A 364 -26.83 43.52 14.07
CA THR A 364 -28.15 43.15 14.60
C THR A 364 -28.28 41.63 14.73
N MET A 365 -29.30 41.16 15.46
CA MET A 365 -29.52 39.71 15.67
C MET A 365 -29.73 38.96 14.33
N TRP A 366 -30.45 39.53 13.38
CA TRP A 366 -30.67 38.89 12.07
C TRP A 366 -29.37 38.80 11.25
N MET A 367 -28.50 39.82 11.31
CA MET A 367 -27.20 39.80 10.64
C MET A 367 -26.29 38.71 11.20
N ALA A 368 -26.32 38.51 12.51
CA ALA A 368 -25.57 37.44 13.16
C ALA A 368 -26.02 36.05 12.67
N VAL A 369 -27.33 35.82 12.61
CA VAL A 369 -27.89 34.57 12.09
C VAL A 369 -27.56 34.38 10.60
N ALA A 370 -27.76 35.42 9.79
CA ALA A 370 -27.45 35.38 8.35
C ALA A 370 -25.97 35.09 8.08
N ALA A 371 -25.06 35.67 8.87
CA ALA A 371 -23.63 35.44 8.74
C ALA A 371 -23.23 34.01 9.11
N ASP A 372 -23.82 33.41 10.15
CA ASP A 372 -23.51 32.05 10.59
C ASP A 372 -24.06 30.98 9.62
N VAL A 373 -25.27 31.19 9.09
CA VAL A 373 -25.84 30.37 8.00
C VAL A 373 -25.00 30.52 6.72
N GLY A 374 -24.63 31.75 6.36
CA GLY A 374 -23.77 32.03 5.22
C GLY A 374 -22.39 31.38 5.34
N ALA A 375 -21.77 31.45 6.52
CA ALA A 375 -20.50 30.77 6.81
C ALA A 375 -20.64 29.25 6.67
N SER A 376 -21.74 28.68 7.13
CA SER A 376 -22.03 27.25 6.99
C SER A 376 -22.10 26.84 5.52
N LEU A 377 -22.80 27.61 4.68
CA LEU A 377 -22.86 27.36 3.23
C LEU A 377 -21.49 27.47 2.56
N LEU A 378 -20.68 28.47 2.94
CA LEU A 378 -19.33 28.65 2.40
C LEU A 378 -18.40 27.48 2.76
N VAL A 379 -18.44 27.02 4.02
CA VAL A 379 -17.68 25.88 4.51
C VAL A 379 -18.06 24.59 3.78
N ILE A 380 -19.38 24.35 3.60
CA ILE A 380 -19.88 23.20 2.84
C ILE A 380 -19.40 23.28 1.39
N SER A 381 -19.53 24.45 0.75
CA SER A 381 -19.07 24.69 -0.62
C SER A 381 -17.57 24.46 -0.78
N ASN A 382 -16.75 24.91 0.18
CA ASN A 382 -15.33 24.66 0.17
C ASN A 382 -15.01 23.16 0.35
N GLY A 383 -15.76 22.44 1.19
CA GLY A 383 -15.67 20.99 1.34
C GLY A 383 -15.96 20.23 0.04
N MET A 384 -16.96 20.67 -0.75
CA MET A 384 -17.30 20.08 -2.05
C MET A 384 -16.15 20.13 -3.08
N ARG A 385 -15.14 20.98 -2.89
CA ARG A 385 -13.93 21.01 -3.73
C ARG A 385 -13.12 19.71 -3.66
N LEU A 386 -13.34 18.85 -2.67
CA LEU A 386 -12.81 17.47 -2.67
C LEU A 386 -13.39 16.66 -3.82
N VAL A 387 -14.68 16.84 -4.13
CA VAL A 387 -15.41 16.08 -5.15
C VAL A 387 -15.13 16.62 -6.56
N GLY A 388 -15.08 17.95 -6.71
CA GLY A 388 -14.96 18.62 -8.02
C GLY A 388 -13.61 18.51 -8.75
N SER A 389 -12.62 17.81 -8.21
CA SER A 389 -11.28 17.68 -8.82
C SER A 389 -11.21 16.74 -10.03
N GLN A 390 -12.33 16.20 -10.49
CA GLN A 390 -12.41 15.10 -11.46
C GLN A 390 -12.10 15.48 -12.91
N ARG A 391 -12.08 16.77 -13.27
CA ARG A 391 -11.96 17.15 -14.68
C ARG A 391 -10.58 16.95 -15.33
N GLY A 392 -9.56 16.49 -14.60
CA GLY A 392 -8.21 16.32 -15.13
C GLY A 392 -7.71 14.88 -15.27
N THR A 393 -8.38 13.88 -14.68
CA THR A 393 -7.85 12.51 -14.61
C THR A 393 -8.59 11.54 -15.52
N GLU A 394 -9.89 11.74 -15.74
CA GLU A 394 -10.67 10.94 -16.70
C GLU A 394 -10.18 11.15 -18.15
N THR A 395 -9.61 12.32 -18.46
CA THR A 395 -9.04 12.62 -19.78
C THR A 395 -7.71 11.89 -20.02
N ASP A 396 -6.92 11.69 -18.96
CA ASP A 396 -5.58 11.07 -19.03
C ASP A 396 -5.67 9.53 -19.05
N GLU A 397 -6.61 8.93 -18.29
CA GLU A 397 -6.90 7.48 -18.37
C GLU A 397 -7.57 7.10 -19.69
N ALA A 398 -8.46 7.94 -20.23
CA ALA A 398 -9.06 7.71 -21.55
C ALA A 398 -8.03 7.82 -22.68
N GLN A 399 -7.08 8.78 -22.60
CA GLN A 399 -6.00 8.91 -23.59
C GLN A 399 -4.97 7.77 -23.51
N ARG A 400 -4.67 7.27 -22.30
CA ARG A 400 -3.79 6.10 -22.14
C ARG A 400 -4.43 4.81 -22.65
N ALA A 401 -5.72 4.60 -22.40
CA ALA A 401 -6.45 3.44 -22.92
C ALA A 401 -6.52 3.42 -24.46
N ASP A 402 -6.71 4.58 -25.10
CA ASP A 402 -6.78 4.69 -26.56
C ASP A 402 -5.39 4.50 -27.22
N SER A 403 -4.32 4.98 -26.58
CA SER A 403 -2.94 4.79 -27.05
C SER A 403 -2.42 3.34 -26.93
N GLY A 404 -2.97 2.55 -26.00
CA GLY A 404 -2.68 1.12 -25.88
C GLY A 404 -3.40 0.28 -26.94
N ALA A 405 -4.65 0.61 -27.26
CA ALA A 405 -5.44 -0.08 -28.28
C ALA A 405 -4.91 0.13 -29.72
N GLN A 406 -4.25 1.26 -29.99
CA GLN A 406 -3.65 1.55 -31.30
C GLN A 406 -2.30 0.86 -31.56
N ARG A 407 -1.67 0.24 -30.56
CA ARG A 407 -0.40 -0.52 -30.76
C ARG A 407 -0.60 -1.98 -31.14
N ASP A 408 -1.80 -2.54 -30.98
CA ASP A 408 -2.12 -3.95 -31.24
C ASP A 408 -2.82 -4.20 -32.58
N GLN A 409 -2.85 -3.23 -33.49
CA GLN A 409 -3.24 -3.50 -34.88
C GLN A 409 -2.02 -3.98 -35.69
N PRO A 410 -2.03 -5.22 -36.22
CA PRO A 410 -0.96 -5.66 -37.12
C PRO A 410 -1.00 -4.83 -38.40
N ALA A 411 0.16 -4.27 -38.76
CA ALA A 411 0.34 -3.54 -40.01
C ALA A 411 0.09 -4.47 -41.20
N ASP A 412 -0.97 -4.18 -41.98
CA ASP A 412 -1.24 -4.83 -43.26
C ASP A 412 -0.04 -4.66 -44.20
N ALA A 413 0.59 -5.78 -44.55
CA ALA A 413 1.64 -5.84 -45.56
C ALA A 413 1.01 -5.72 -46.97
N PRO A 414 1.56 -4.91 -47.88
CA PRO A 414 1.06 -4.83 -49.24
C PRO A 414 1.49 -6.08 -50.01
N MET A 415 0.51 -6.86 -50.48
CA MET A 415 0.76 -7.96 -51.42
C MET A 415 1.27 -7.43 -52.77
N SER A 416 2.52 -7.73 -53.05
CA SER A 416 3.14 -7.58 -54.37
C SER A 416 2.72 -8.73 -55.31
N GLY A 417 2.03 -8.36 -56.40
CA GLY A 417 2.30 -8.84 -57.76
C GLY A 417 1.83 -10.24 -58.17
N ARG A 418 0.92 -10.27 -59.15
CA ARG A 418 1.10 -11.04 -60.40
C ARG A 418 0.39 -10.33 -61.57
N GLY A 419 1.22 -9.80 -62.46
CA GLY A 419 0.99 -9.49 -63.86
C GLY A 419 2.31 -9.75 -64.55
#